data_AF-A0A9X8ZXX5-F1
#
_entry.id   AF-A0A9X8ZXX5-F1
#
_cell.length_a   1.000
_cell.length_b   1.000
_cell.length_c   1.000
_cell.angle_alpha   90.00
_cell.angle_beta   90.00
_cell.angle_gamma   90.00
#
_symmetry.space_group_name_H-M   'P 1'
#
loop_
_entity.id
_entity.type
_entity.pdbx_description
1 polymer ?
#
loop_
_entity_poly.entity_id
_entity_poly.type
_entity_poly.pdbx_seq_one_letter_code
_entity_poly.pdbx_strand_id
1 'polypeptide(L)' 'IHVHKLLPFSYEIEKLKKLKETFLHNTDLAITSSYWHNLEINHRDAQKGNGLYTLAEHLNIPVENTVAIG' A
#
# COMPACT_ATOMS: atom_id res chain seq x y z
N ILE A 1 13.51 13.99 9.00
CA ILE A 1 13.43 12.57 8.58
C ILE A 1 12.12 12.40 7.81
N HIS A 2 12.16 11.87 6.58
CA HIS A 2 10.95 11.54 5.82
C HIS A 2 10.70 10.03 5.93
N VAL A 3 9.46 9.65 6.28
CA VAL A 3 9.05 8.25 6.41
C VAL A 3 8.02 7.96 5.32
N HIS A 4 8.35 7.04 4.41
CA HIS A 4 7.49 6.70 3.28
C HIS A 4 6.53 5.54 3.58
N LYS A 5 6.96 4.58 4.39
CA LYS A 5 6.23 3.35 4.68
C LYS A 5 6.60 2.84 6.06
N LEU A 6 5.62 2.24 6.74
CA LEU A 6 5.85 1.36 7.88
C LEU A 6 5.48 -0.07 7.49
N LEU A 7 6.30 -1.04 7.88
CA LEU A 7 6.07 -2.46 7.63
C LEU A 7 6.13 -3.25 8.95
N PRO A 8 5.06 -3.23 9.75
CA PRO A 8 4.96 -4.06 10.94
C PRO A 8 4.93 -5.54 10.57
N PHE A 9 5.64 -6.36 11.34
CA PHE A 9 5.69 -7.82 11.19
C PHE A 9 5.38 -8.50 12.53
N SER A 10 4.66 -9.62 12.48
CA SER A 10 4.37 -10.44 13.66
C SER A 10 3.91 -11.85 13.27
N TYR A 11 4.39 -12.87 13.99
CA TYR A 11 3.80 -14.21 13.94
C TYR A 11 2.47 -14.30 14.70
N GLU A 12 2.24 -13.42 15.67
CA GLU A 12 0.96 -13.28 16.36
C GLU A 12 -0.01 -12.46 15.49
N ILE A 13 -0.79 -13.16 14.66
CA ILE A 13 -1.69 -12.55 13.66
C ILE A 13 -2.73 -11.63 14.32
N GLU A 14 -3.20 -11.95 15.52
CA GLU A 14 -4.18 -11.12 16.24
C GLU A 14 -3.64 -9.71 16.57
N LYS A 15 -2.32 -9.55 16.76
CA LYS A 15 -1.71 -8.23 16.93
C LYS A 15 -1.80 -7.40 15.66
N LEU A 16 -1.61 -8.02 14.49
CA LEU A 16 -1.74 -7.34 13.20
C LEU A 16 -3.20 -6.99 12.92
N LYS A 17 -4.15 -7.88 13.19
CA LYS A 17 -5.59 -7.57 13.04
C LYS A 17 -5.99 -6.37 13.88
N LYS A 18 -5.65 -6.37 15.17
CA LYS A 18 -5.93 -5.24 16.06
C LYS A 18 -5.29 -3.94 15.56
N LEU A 19 -4.05 -4.01 15.05
CA LEU A 19 -3.39 -2.85 14.46
C LEU A 19 -4.15 -2.31 13.24
N LYS A 20 -4.58 -3.20 12.33
CA LYS A 20 -5.37 -2.81 11.15
C LYS A 20 -6.70 -2.18 11.55
N GLU A 21 -7.42 -2.78 12.49
CA GLU A 21 -8.69 -2.27 13.01
C GLU A 21 -8.54 -0.87 13.63
N THR A 22 -7.46 -0.65 14.40
CA THR A 22 -7.17 0.65 15.04
C THR A 22 -7.11 1.79 14.02
N PHE A 23 -6.65 1.52 12.81
CA PHE A 23 -6.47 2.53 11.77
C PHE A 23 -7.51 2.42 10.64
N LEU A 24 -8.54 1.59 10.78
CA LEU A 24 -9.53 1.34 9.72
C LEU A 24 -10.26 2.62 9.27
N HIS A 25 -10.48 3.55 10.19
CA HIS A 25 -11.16 4.83 9.92
C HIS A 25 -10.21 5.95 9.50
N ASN A 26 -8.90 5.71 9.48
CA ASN A 26 -7.95 6.71 9.03
C ASN A 26 -7.95 6.75 7.50
N THR A 27 -8.55 7.80 6.95
CA THR A 27 -8.65 7.95 5.49
C THR A 27 -7.32 8.32 4.84
N ASP A 28 -6.35 8.87 5.59
CA ASP A 28 -5.03 9.28 5.09
C ASP A 28 -4.07 8.12 4.87
N LEU A 29 -4.39 6.95 5.41
CA LEU A 29 -3.55 5.77 5.36
C LEU A 29 -4.17 4.70 4.46
N ALA A 30 -3.32 4.09 3.65
CA ALA A 30 -3.64 2.84 2.98
C ALA A 30 -2.94 1.69 3.71
N ILE A 31 -3.76 0.74 4.18
CA ILE A 31 -3.30 -0.42 4.96
C ILE A 31 -3.51 -1.69 4.16
N THR A 32 -2.41 -2.26 3.69
CA THR A 32 -2.41 -3.50 2.89
C THR A 32 -1.55 -4.57 3.56
N SER A 33 -1.39 -5.71 2.91
CA SER A 33 -0.51 -6.79 3.35
C SER A 33 0.09 -7.44 2.11
N SER A 34 1.37 -7.79 2.18
CA SER A 34 2.06 -8.52 1.11
C SER A 34 2.35 -9.98 1.49
N TYR A 35 2.14 -10.34 2.76
CA TYR A 35 2.32 -11.70 3.28
C TYR A 35 1.57 -11.88 4.61
N TRP A 36 1.30 -13.13 4.98
CA TRP A 36 0.52 -13.53 6.16
C TRP A 36 0.91 -12.86 7.48
N HIS A 37 2.19 -12.51 7.61
CA HIS A 37 2.78 -12.02 8.86
C HIS A 37 3.16 -10.54 8.82
N ASN A 38 2.68 -9.79 7.83
CA ASN A 38 2.93 -8.35 7.76
C ASN A 38 1.69 -7.51 7.49
N LEU A 39 1.83 -6.23 7.84
CA LEU A 39 1.03 -5.15 7.30
C LEU A 39 1.94 -4.15 6.59
N GLU A 40 1.34 -3.41 5.68
CA GLU A 40 1.96 -2.28 5.01
C GLU A 40 1.11 -1.06 5.29
N ILE A 41 1.71 -0.03 5.87
CA ILE A 41 1.04 1.24 6.16
C ILE A 41 1.73 2.31 5.33
N ASN A 42 1.00 2.85 4.36
CA ASN A 42 1.47 3.87 3.43
C ASN A 42 0.53 5.08 3.48
N HIS A 43 0.98 6.21 2.91
CA HIS A 43 0.07 7.29 2.54
C HIS A 43 -1.02 6.76 1.57
N ARG A 44 -2.25 7.29 1.66
CA ARG A 44 -3.39 6.86 0.82
C ARG A 44 -3.07 6.78 -0.67
N ASP A 45 -2.28 7.73 -1.17
CA ASP A 45 -1.94 7.83 -2.60
C ASP A 45 -0.72 7.00 -3.01
N ALA A 46 0.06 6.50 -2.05
CA ALA A 46 1.28 5.74 -2.29
C ALA A 46 0.98 4.25 -2.54
N GLN A 47 0.15 3.97 -3.54
CA GLN A 47 -0.23 2.62 -3.98
C GLN A 47 0.43 2.26 -5.30
N LYS A 48 0.69 0.96 -5.53
CA LYS A 48 1.32 0.47 -6.77
C LYS A 48 0.53 0.86 -8.03
N GLY A 49 -0.80 0.81 -7.97
CA GLY A 49 -1.67 1.22 -9.09
C GLY A 49 -1.49 2.69 -9.45
N ASN A 50 -1.49 3.57 -8.45
CA ASN A 50 -1.21 4.99 -8.67
C ASN A 50 0.20 5.20 -9.24
N GLY A 51 1.19 4.47 -8.75
CA GLY A 51 2.55 4.49 -9.30
C GLY A 51 2.61 4.08 -10.78
N LEU A 52 1.83 3.07 -11.18
CA LEU A 52 1.70 2.67 -12.59
C LEU A 52 1.09 3.79 -13.43
N TYR A 53 0.00 4.41 -12.97
CA TYR A 53 -0.64 5.51 -13.69
C TYR A 53 0.28 6.71 -13.84
N THR A 54 0.96 7.12 -12.76
CA THR A 54 1.94 8.22 -12.79
C THR A 54 3.10 7.92 -13.75
N LEU A 55 3.59 6.69 -13.79
CA LEU A 55 4.66 6.30 -14.71
C LEU A 55 4.19 6.27 -16.18
N ALA A 56 2.99 5.75 -16.43
CA ALA A 56 2.40 5.71 -17.77
C ALA A 56 2.22 7.12 -18.33
N GLU A 57 1.69 8.05 -17.51
CA GLU A 57 1.56 9.46 -17.85
C GLU A 57 2.92 10.09 -18.16
N HIS A 58 3.92 9.89 -17.30
CA HIS A 58 5.27 10.42 -17.51
C HIS A 58 5.92 9.95 -18.82
N LEU A 59 5.63 8.71 -19.24
CA LEU A 59 6.15 8.11 -20.46
C LEU A 59 5.25 8.36 -21.69
N ASN A 60 4.14 9.09 -21.55
CA ASN A 60 3.10 9.26 -22.58
C ASN A 60 2.56 7.93 -23.13
N ILE A 61 2.39 6.94 -22.26
CA ILE A 61 1.80 5.64 -22.58
C ILE A 61 0.31 5.68 -22.15
N PRO A 62 -0.65 5.48 -23.06
CA PRO A 62 -2.06 5.36 -22.69
C PRO A 62 -2.27 4.23 -21.68
N VAL A 63 -3.09 4.44 -20.66
CA VAL A 63 -3.29 3.49 -19.55
C VAL A 63 -3.84 2.16 -20.06
N GLU A 64 -4.66 2.17 -21.11
CA GLU A 64 -5.18 0.99 -21.81
C GLU A 64 -4.10 0.11 -22.43
N ASN A 65 -2.90 0.66 -22.65
CA ASN A 65 -1.71 -0.06 -23.15
C ASN A 65 -0.80 -0.53 -22.00
N THR A 66 -1.26 -0.46 -20.75
CA THR A 66 -0.53 -0.94 -19.58
C THR A 66 -1.12 -2.24 -19.05
N VAL A 67 -0.27 -3.08 -18.47
CA VAL A 67 -0.70 -4.30 -17.78
C VAL A 67 0.04 -4.40 -16.44
N ALA A 68 -0.69 -4.78 -15.39
CA ALA A 68 -0.14 -5.12 -14.09
C ALA A 68 -0.36 -6.61 -13.82
N ILE A 69 0.67 -7.29 -13.34
CA ILE A 69 0.62 -8.72 -12.99
C ILE A 69 1.23 -8.87 -11.59
N GLY A 70 0.49 -9.48 -10.67
CA GLY A 70 0.96 -9.79 -9.31
C GLY A 70 -0.02 -9.45 -8.20
#